data_AF-W2I1F3-F1
#
_entry.id   AF-W2I1F3-F1
#
_cell.length_a   1.000
_cell.length_b   1.000
_cell.length_c   1.000
_cell.angle_alpha   90.00
_cell.angle_beta   90.00
_cell.angle_gamma   90.00
#
_symmetry.space_group_name_H-M   'P 1'
#
loop_
_entity.id
_entity.type
_entity.pdbx_description
1 polymer ?
#
loop_
_entity_poly.entity_id
_entity_poly.type
_entity_poly.pdbx_seq_one_letter_code
_entity_poly.pdbx_strand_id
1 'polypeptide(L)' 'MFAWELEGLKRLKIETIRWGSSYRVKVRGKTGKIVYVSNLSRPSDRKLVAKQYGISEDKLSTHLSSDYKADP' A
#
# COMPACT_ATOMS: atom_id res chain seq x y z
N MET A 1 8.74 -1.17 -4.62
CA MET A 1 7.43 -1.85 -4.56
C MET A 1 7.47 -3.05 -5.47
N PHE A 2 7.14 -4.22 -4.93
CA PHE A 2 7.07 -5.47 -5.66
C PHE A 2 5.79 -5.55 -6.52
N ALA A 3 5.78 -6.44 -7.51
CA ALA A 3 4.63 -6.62 -8.41
C ALA A 3 3.36 -7.06 -7.67
N TRP A 4 3.47 -7.98 -6.72
CA TRP A 4 2.34 -8.45 -5.90
C TRP A 4 1.82 -7.37 -4.95
N GLU A 5 2.68 -6.52 -4.38
CA GLU A 5 2.24 -5.35 -3.60
C GLU A 5 1.40 -4.42 -4.47
N LEU A 6 1.84 -4.15 -5.70
CA LEU A 6 1.13 -3.29 -6.64
C LEU A 6 -0.23 -3.88 -7.04
N GLU A 7 -0.32 -5.18 -7.27
CA GLU A 7 -1.60 -5.86 -7.53
C GLU A 7 -2.55 -5.81 -6.32
N GLY A 8 -2.04 -6.04 -5.12
CA GLY A 8 -2.80 -5.93 -3.87
C GLY A 8 -3.42 -4.54 -3.71
N LEU A 9 -2.63 -3.48 -3.97
CA LEU A 9 -3.12 -2.10 -3.95
C LEU A 9 -4.20 -1.84 -5.00
N LYS A 10 -4.02 -2.35 -6.23
CA LYS A 10 -5.03 -2.24 -7.30
C LYS A 10 -6.36 -2.89 -6.89
N ARG A 11 -6.32 -4.07 -6.26
CA ARG A 11 -7.52 -4.77 -5.75
C ARG A 11 -8.24 -3.97 -4.67
N LEU A 12 -7.49 -3.26 -3.82
CA LEU A 12 -8.02 -2.38 -2.79
C LEU A 12 -8.46 -1.00 -3.32
N LYS A 13 -8.39 -0.77 -4.64
CA LYS A 13 -8.66 0.53 -5.28
C LYS A 13 -7.79 1.66 -4.71
N ILE A 14 -6.57 1.33 -4.29
CA ILE A 14 -5.58 2.31 -3.81
C ILE A 14 -4.80 2.84 -5.01
N GLU A 15 -4.82 4.16 -5.18
CA GLU A 15 -4.07 4.82 -6.25
C GLU A 15 -2.57 4.77 -5.99
N THR A 16 -1.83 4.38 -7.04
CA THR A 16 -0.36 4.36 -7.06
C THR A 16 0.16 5.30 -8.12
N ILE A 17 1.31 5.92 -7.84
CA ILE A 17 1.98 6.86 -8.72
C ILE A 17 3.26 6.21 -9.21
N ARG A 18 3.50 6.25 -10.53
CA ARG A 18 4.76 5.82 -11.13
C ARG A 18 5.85 6.84 -10.81
N TRP A 19 6.94 6.37 -10.22
CA TRP A 19 8.11 7.17 -9.82
C TRP A 19 9.37 6.54 -10.41
N GLY A 20 9.73 6.96 -11.63
CA GLY A 20 10.81 6.33 -12.40
C GLY A 20 10.49 4.86 -12.72
N SER A 21 11.39 3.97 -12.30
CA SER A 21 11.25 2.51 -12.44
C SER A 21 10.44 1.84 -11.32
N SER A 22 9.87 2.60 -10.38
CA SER A 22 9.13 2.09 -9.22
C SER A 22 7.75 2.72 -9.08
N TYR A 23 6.91 2.16 -8.20
CA TYR A 23 5.62 2.72 -7.82
C TYR A 23 5.62 3.19 -6.37
N ARG A 24 4.85 4.24 -6.07
CA ARG A 24 4.68 4.80 -4.74
C ARG A 24 3.22 5.11 -4.43
N VAL A 25 2.84 5.01 -3.16
CA VAL A 25 1.53 5.45 -2.65
C VAL A 25 1.69 6.82 -2.01
N LYS A 26 0.81 7.76 -2.38
CA LYS A 26 0.75 9.08 -1.77
C LYS A 26 -0.06 8.99 -0.48
N VAL A 27 0.56 9.31 0.66
CA VAL A 27 -0.12 9.31 1.96
C VAL A 27 0.11 10.62 2.69
N ARG A 28 -0.79 10.98 3.61
CA ARG A 28 -0.56 12.08 4.55
C ARG A 28 0.12 11.56 5.81
N GLY A 29 1.34 12.03 6.05
CA GLY A 29 2.13 11.68 7.23
C GLY A 29 1.57 12.28 8.52
N LYS A 30 2.12 11.85 9.66
CA LYS A 30 1.70 12.31 11.00
C LYS A 30 1.75 13.82 11.17
N THR A 31 2.71 14.49 10.55
CA THR A 31 2.89 15.96 10.61
C THR A 31 2.05 16.72 9.58
N GLY A 32 1.10 16.06 8.92
CA GLY A 32 0.26 16.67 7.88
C GLY A 32 0.92 16.85 6.50
N LYS A 33 2.22 16.54 6.37
CA LYS A 33 2.97 16.57 5.10
C LYS A 33 2.64 15.37 4.22
N ILE A 34 2.72 15.55 2.91
CA ILE A 34 2.59 14.43 1.96
C ILE A 34 3.88 13.61 1.96
N VAL A 35 3.74 12.29 2.05
CA VAL A 35 4.83 11.31 2.01
C VAL A 35 4.54 10.31 0.90
N TYR A 36 5.58 9.85 0.22
CA TYR A 36 5.47 8.86 -0.85
C TYR A 36 6.08 7.54 -0.38
N VAL A 37 5.22 6.56 -0.13
CA VAL A 37 5.59 5.25 0.42
C VAL A 37 5.87 4.29 -0.71
N SER A 38 6.99 3.57 -0.64
CA SER A 38 7.43 2.63 -1.69
C SER A 38 7.62 1.19 -1.20
N ASN A 39 7.61 0.96 0.12
CA ASN A 39 7.84 -0.32 0.76
C ASN A 39 6.71 -0.61 1.75
N LEU A 40 5.75 -1.42 1.34
CA LEU A 40 4.60 -1.79 2.18
C LEU A 40 4.85 -3.05 2.99
N SER A 41 6.06 -3.61 2.94
CA SER A 41 6.47 -4.62 3.91
C SER A 41 6.72 -4.00 5.30
N ARG A 42 7.01 -2.69 5.38
CA ARG A 42 7.21 -1.97 6.65
C ARG A 42 5.87 -1.76 7.39
N PRO A 43 5.74 -2.17 8.67
CA PRO A 43 4.50 -1.98 9.43
C PRO A 43 4.08 -0.51 9.56
N SER A 44 5.05 0.39 9.78
CA SER A 44 4.81 1.84 9.87
C SER A 44 4.18 2.42 8.61
N ASP A 45 4.62 1.94 7.45
CA ASP A 45 4.20 2.41 6.13
C ASP A 45 2.81 1.86 5.79
N ARG A 46 2.55 0.59 6.11
CA ARG A 46 1.20 0.00 6.02
C ARG A 46 0.21 0.76 6.88
N LYS A 47 0.56 1.08 8.12
CA LYS A 47 -0.30 1.83 9.03
C LYS A 47 -0.67 3.21 8.47
N LEU A 48 0.26 3.89 7.83
CA LEU A 48 -0.01 5.18 7.17
C LEU A 48 -0.97 5.03 5.99
N VAL A 49 -0.76 4.02 5.14
CA VAL A 49 -1.64 3.73 4.01
C VAL A 49 -3.03 3.31 4.49
N ALA A 50 -3.11 2.37 5.44
CA ALA A 50 -4.35 1.89 6.03
C ALA A 50 -5.19 3.05 6.59
N LYS A 51 -4.55 3.95 7.36
CA LYS A 51 -5.20 5.14 7.91
C LYS A 51 -5.69 6.11 6.83
N GLN A 52 -4.89 6.34 5.79
CA GLN A 52 -5.24 7.27 4.70
C GLN A 52 -6.46 6.79 3.91
N TYR A 53 -6.55 5.48 3.67
CA TYR A 53 -7.59 4.86 2.83
C TYR A 53 -8.74 4.24 3.63
N GLY A 54 -8.73 4.37 4.96
CA GLY A 54 -9.81 3.89 5.83
C GLY A 54 -9.99 2.37 5.83
N ILE A 55 -8.91 1.60 5.64
CA ILE A 55 -8.93 0.13 5.63
C ILE A 55 -8.19 -0.41 6.86
N SER A 56 -8.52 -1.62 7.30
CA SER A 56 -7.79 -2.28 8.39
C SER A 56 -6.38 -2.68 7.96
N GLU A 57 -5.43 -2.62 8.89
CA GLU A 57 -4.05 -3.02 8.65
C GLU A 57 -3.99 -4.51 8.24
N ASP A 58 -4.82 -5.38 8.83
CA ASP A 58 -4.95 -6.79 8.45
C ASP A 58 -5.43 -6.97 7.01
N LYS A 59 -6.50 -6.28 6.60
CA LYS A 59 -7.02 -6.39 5.22
C LYS A 59 -5.97 -5.94 4.21
N LEU A 60 -5.28 -4.85 4.52
CA LEU A 60 -4.17 -4.36 3.71
C LEU A 60 -3.03 -5.39 3.65
N SER A 61 -2.62 -5.95 4.79
CA SER A 61 -1.54 -6.93 4.87
C SER A 61 -1.88 -8.21 4.12
N THR A 62 -3.12 -8.68 4.21
CA THR A 62 -3.59 -9.87 3.50
C THR A 62 -3.52 -9.66 1.99
N HIS A 63 -4.05 -8.55 1.46
CA HIS A 63 -4.01 -8.29 0.01
C HIS A 63 -2.62 -7.98 -0.52
N LEU A 64 -1.73 -7.50 0.35
CA LEU A 64 -0.32 -7.32 0.05
C LEU A 64 0.48 -8.59 0.29
N SER A 65 -0.06 -9.73 0.70
CA SER A 65 0.78 -10.91 0.90
C SER A 65 1.20 -11.51 -0.46
N SER A 66 2.45 -11.97 -0.59
CA SER A 66 2.89 -12.76 -1.74
C SER A 66 2.05 -14.02 -1.94
N ASP A 67 1.56 -14.57 -0.83
CA ASP A 67 0.75 -15.79 -0.76
C ASP A 67 -0.75 -15.50 -0.89
N TYR A 68 -1.16 -14.26 -1.18
CA TYR A 68 -2.56 -13.95 -1.40
C TYR A 68 -3.07 -14.63 -2.66
N LYS A 69 -3.73 -15.76 -2.46
CA LYS A 69 -4.60 -16.37 -3.46
C LYS A 69 -5.92 -15.64 -3.40
N ALA A 70 -6.27 -14.94 -4.49
CA ALA A 70 -7.66 -14.54 -4.67
C ALA A 70 -8.44 -15.85 -4.77
N ASP A 71 -9.22 -16.18 -3.73
CA ASP A 71 -10.10 -17.35 -3.78
C ASP A 71 -10.99 -17.22 -5.03
N PRO A 72 -11.03 -18.24 -5.91
CA PRO A 72 -11.75 -18.19 -7.18
C PRO A 72 -13.28 -18.12 -7.02
#